data_AF-G0PEV2-F1
#
_entry.id   AF-G0PEV2-F1
#
_cell.length_a   1.000
_cell.length_b   1.000
_cell.length_c   1.000
_cell.angle_alpha   90.00
_cell.angle_beta   90.00
_cell.angle_gamma   90.00
#
_symmetry.space_group_name_H-M   'P 1'
#
loop_
_entity.id
_entity.type
_entity.pdbx_description
1 polymer ?
#
loop_
_entity_poly.entity_id
_entity_poly.type
_entity_poly.pdbx_seq_one_letter_code
_entity_poly.pdbx_strand_id
1 'polypeptide(L)'
;MYCRYYDCERKEIPGSAWLGVVFPESIVECPRRVGAEFVSVSKKLEKEAPTPVRLVYRAYKEPIHELSVCVAPLYGNQSSWLPIVDFMEHNKLEGASYFYFYVGEISSYDERILIDYVRTGDMEVVKMQDKYERVFIGWHFLQIQDCHLRSKYHSKWTAFIDLDERISTHGQRMIDLLRSIQDPAIGEVQMQLLSVIKDEDYPHKFVNLEALEKEMIFKKYNKTIGPSWQGQKVVVRPEKIGIMSIHSAVAKYPGIRTLQLEPHKVVVRSGNSISAHLRRTKYRIFGSDWHKEADENGNLPVIQNTPLPQKFSEDLHKAIVRRVLHVYDRIPMNCSLIPKVLQSMLNHPDPCAQMWPSF
;
A
#
# COMPACT_ATOMS: atom_id res chain seq x y z
N MET A 1 28.26 -8.09 1.81
CA MET A 1 28.28 -6.75 1.16
C MET A 1 28.92 -5.77 2.12
N TYR A 2 29.51 -4.66 1.69
CA TYR A 2 30.10 -3.67 2.60
C TYR A 2 29.19 -2.46 2.77
N CYS A 3 28.82 -2.15 4.01
CA CYS A 3 28.16 -0.90 4.37
C CYS A 3 29.20 0.23 4.41
N ARG A 4 28.92 1.33 3.73
CA ARG A 4 29.78 2.52 3.59
C ARG A 4 29.02 3.70 4.17
N TYR A 5 29.63 4.43 5.09
CA TYR A 5 28.94 5.48 5.85
C TYR A 5 29.48 6.85 5.48
N TYR A 6 28.57 7.82 5.35
CA TYR A 6 28.90 9.16 4.92
C TYR A 6 28.29 10.19 5.88
N ASP A 7 29.01 11.28 6.07
CA ASP A 7 28.58 12.42 6.88
C ASP A 7 27.55 13.31 6.16
N CYS A 8 27.20 14.45 6.77
CA CYS A 8 26.26 15.42 6.22
C CYS A 8 26.74 16.08 4.91
N GLU A 9 28.06 16.14 4.69
CA GLU A 9 28.69 16.64 3.47
C GLU A 9 28.82 15.56 2.39
N ARG A 10 28.29 14.35 2.64
CA ARG A 10 28.40 13.15 1.80
C ARG A 10 29.86 12.70 1.60
N LYS A 11 30.75 13.01 2.55
CA LYS A 11 32.11 12.47 2.58
C LYS A 11 32.12 11.16 3.35
N GLU A 12 32.84 10.18 2.84
CA GLU A 12 32.92 8.88 3.50
C GLU A 12 33.69 9.00 4.81
N ILE A 13 33.14 8.44 5.89
CA ILE A 13 33.75 8.46 7.21
C ILE A 13 34.89 7.42 7.23
N PRO A 14 36.16 7.83 7.39
CA PRO A 14 37.29 6.91 7.35
C PRO A 14 37.18 5.79 8.39
N GLY A 15 37.48 4.55 7.98
CA GLY A 15 37.45 3.38 8.87
C GLY A 15 36.06 2.94 9.35
N SER A 16 34.98 3.57 8.88
CA SER A 16 33.62 3.25 9.33
C SER A 16 33.00 2.01 8.66
N ALA A 17 33.60 1.57 7.55
CA ALA A 17 33.07 0.50 6.70
C ALA A 17 32.84 -0.80 7.48
N TRP A 18 31.80 -1.54 7.10
CA TRP A 18 31.39 -2.76 7.80
C TRP A 18 31.05 -3.86 6.81
N LEU A 19 31.54 -5.08 7.05
CA LEU A 19 31.12 -6.25 6.28
C LEU A 19 29.74 -6.71 6.77
N GLY A 20 28.70 -6.26 6.05
CA GLY A 20 27.32 -6.64 6.30
C GLY A 20 26.96 -8.02 5.73
N VAL A 21 26.10 -8.72 6.45
CA VAL A 21 25.49 -9.98 6.04
C VAL A 21 24.26 -9.66 5.19
N VAL A 22 24.08 -10.40 4.10
CA VAL A 22 22.91 -10.28 3.22
C VAL A 22 21.89 -11.32 3.65
N PHE A 23 20.85 -10.91 4.36
CA PHE A 23 19.80 -11.81 4.83
C PHE A 23 18.55 -11.04 5.32
N PRO A 24 17.33 -11.47 4.94
CA PRO A 24 17.01 -12.38 3.84
C PRO A 24 17.20 -11.70 2.48
N GLU A 25 17.69 -12.45 1.49
CA GLU A 25 17.72 -12.16 0.03
C GLU A 25 18.33 -10.81 -0.41
N SER A 26 17.72 -9.70 -0.01
CA SER A 26 18.00 -8.31 -0.43
C SER A 26 18.31 -7.35 0.73
N ILE A 27 18.17 -7.78 1.97
CA ILE A 27 18.46 -6.96 3.16
C ILE A 27 19.95 -7.05 3.51
N VAL A 28 20.57 -5.90 3.80
CA VAL A 28 21.93 -5.84 4.32
C VAL A 28 21.91 -5.24 5.72
N GLU A 29 22.36 -6.01 6.71
CA GLU A 29 22.44 -5.52 8.08
C GLU A 29 23.67 -4.64 8.29
N CYS A 30 23.43 -3.36 8.55
CA CYS A 30 24.45 -2.34 8.75
C CYS A 30 24.33 -1.73 10.17
N PRO A 31 25.36 -1.83 11.03
CA PRO A 31 25.34 -1.19 12.34
C PRO A 31 25.35 0.33 12.21
N ARG A 32 24.70 1.03 13.15
CA ARG A 32 24.77 2.50 13.18
C ARG A 32 26.20 2.97 13.47
N ARG A 33 26.59 4.08 12.84
CA ARG A 33 27.88 4.75 13.04
C ARG A 33 27.65 6.19 13.47
N VAL A 34 28.44 6.66 14.42
CA VAL A 34 28.39 8.05 14.89
C VAL A 34 28.77 8.97 13.73
N GLY A 35 28.03 10.06 13.54
CA GLY A 35 28.26 11.04 12.48
C GLY A 35 27.75 10.64 11.10
N ALA A 36 27.24 9.41 10.92
CA ALA A 36 26.70 8.97 9.65
C ALA A 36 25.28 9.50 9.41
N GLU A 37 25.08 10.23 8.32
CA GLU A 37 23.76 10.67 7.83
C GLU A 37 23.30 9.89 6.60
N PHE A 38 24.23 9.32 5.84
CA PHE A 38 23.93 8.51 4.67
C PHE A 38 24.68 7.18 4.71
N VAL A 39 24.11 6.19 4.03
CA VAL A 39 24.70 4.86 3.87
C VAL A 39 24.65 4.44 2.40
N SER A 40 25.69 3.77 1.94
CA SER A 40 25.72 3.05 0.67
C SER A 40 26.20 1.62 0.88
N VAL A 41 25.98 0.76 -0.11
CA VAL A 41 26.39 -0.64 -0.05
C VAL A 41 27.22 -0.99 -1.29
N SER A 42 28.44 -1.50 -1.08
CA SER A 42 29.33 -1.94 -2.15
C SER A 42 29.61 -3.45 -2.07
N LYS A 43 29.99 -4.07 -3.20
CA LYS A 43 30.32 -5.51 -3.24
C LYS A 43 31.65 -5.81 -2.53
N LYS A 44 32.61 -4.89 -2.63
CA LYS A 44 33.95 -4.97 -2.04
C LYS A 44 34.36 -3.59 -1.53
N LEU A 45 35.33 -3.54 -0.61
CA LEU A 45 35.81 -2.28 -0.02
C LEU A 45 36.52 -1.38 -1.04
N GLU A 46 37.14 -1.96 -2.07
CA GLU A 46 37.91 -1.23 -3.08
C GLU A 46 37.02 -0.70 -4.21
N LYS A 47 35.77 -1.18 -4.30
CA LYS A 47 34.83 -0.72 -5.33
C LYS A 47 34.13 0.55 -4.87
N GLU A 48 33.99 1.48 -5.81
CA GLU A 48 33.15 2.65 -5.64
C GLU A 48 31.73 2.23 -5.25
N ALA A 49 31.21 2.84 -4.19
CA ALA A 49 29.86 2.59 -3.72
C ALA A 49 28.86 3.41 -4.56
N PRO A 50 27.65 2.90 -4.80
CA PRO A 50 26.57 3.68 -5.40
C PRO A 50 26.27 4.96 -4.60
N THR A 51 25.48 5.87 -5.18
CA THR A 51 25.01 7.08 -4.51
C THR A 51 24.42 6.76 -3.13
N PRO A 52 24.93 7.37 -2.04
CA PRO A 52 24.49 7.03 -0.71
C PRO A 52 23.08 7.55 -0.44
N VAL A 53 22.30 6.73 0.27
CA VAL A 53 20.91 6.99 0.64
C VAL A 53 20.87 7.52 2.06
N ARG A 54 20.02 8.53 2.30
CA ARG A 54 19.88 9.14 3.62
C ARG A 54 19.31 8.14 4.62
N LEU A 55 19.90 8.07 5.80
CA LEU A 55 19.38 7.28 6.91
C LEU A 55 18.11 7.94 7.44
N VAL A 56 17.07 7.13 7.63
CA VAL A 56 15.82 7.56 8.26
C VAL A 56 15.76 6.92 9.65
N TYR A 57 15.64 7.75 10.68
CA TYR A 57 15.49 7.25 12.04
C TYR A 57 14.09 6.68 12.24
N ARG A 58 14.00 5.39 12.58
CA ARG A 58 12.74 4.71 12.88
C ARG A 58 12.77 3.91 14.18
N ALA A 59 13.83 4.01 14.98
CA ALA A 59 13.95 3.27 16.25
C ALA A 59 13.26 4.00 17.39
N TYR A 60 11.96 4.24 17.24
CA TYR A 60 11.17 4.89 18.27
C TYR A 60 10.97 3.98 19.48
N LYS A 61 10.96 4.56 20.69
CA LYS A 61 10.70 3.80 21.92
C LYS A 61 9.27 3.25 21.95
N GLU A 62 8.34 4.05 21.46
CA GLU A 62 6.94 3.69 21.28
C GLU A 62 6.57 3.90 19.80
N PRO A 63 5.82 2.98 19.18
CA PRO A 63 5.38 3.15 17.80
C PRO A 63 4.54 4.40 17.60
N ILE A 64 4.84 5.16 16.55
CA ILE A 64 4.08 6.36 16.15
C ILE A 64 2.68 5.99 15.68
N HIS A 65 2.58 4.86 14.98
CA HIS A 65 1.33 4.35 14.44
C HIS A 65 0.93 3.07 15.15
N GLU A 66 -0.36 2.95 15.47
CA GLU A 66 -0.85 1.72 16.07
C GLU A 66 -1.13 0.64 15.02
N LEU A 67 -1.70 1.03 13.88
CA LEU A 67 -1.88 0.19 12.71
C LEU A 67 -1.42 0.93 11.46
N SER A 68 -0.55 0.28 10.71
CA SER A 68 -0.13 0.72 9.39
C SER A 68 -0.37 -0.36 8.35
N VAL A 69 -0.30 0.01 7.08
CA VAL A 69 -0.55 -0.91 5.97
C VAL A 69 0.59 -0.88 4.97
N CYS A 70 1.20 -2.04 4.74
CA CYS A 70 2.09 -2.33 3.63
C CYS A 70 1.27 -2.71 2.42
N VAL A 71 1.27 -1.85 1.40
CA VAL A 71 0.54 -2.09 0.15
C VAL A 71 1.46 -2.79 -0.83
N ALA A 72 0.98 -3.90 -1.40
CA ALA A 72 1.71 -4.58 -2.45
C ALA A 72 2.02 -3.62 -3.63
N PRO A 73 3.13 -3.86 -4.35
CA PRO A 73 3.57 -3.03 -5.46
C PRO A 73 2.49 -2.66 -6.49
N LEU A 74 2.51 -1.38 -6.89
CA LEU A 74 1.71 -0.86 -7.98
C LEU A 74 2.38 -1.05 -9.35
N TYR A 75 1.71 -1.82 -10.21
CA TYR A 75 2.15 -2.13 -11.57
C TYR A 75 1.01 -2.07 -12.57
N GLY A 76 1.41 -1.89 -13.83
CA GLY A 76 0.52 -1.92 -14.98
C GLY A 76 -0.06 -0.55 -15.31
N ASN A 77 -0.69 -0.47 -16.48
CA ASN A 77 -1.26 0.75 -17.05
C ASN A 77 -2.73 0.98 -16.66
N GLN A 78 -3.22 0.30 -15.63
CA GLN A 78 -4.61 0.41 -15.22
C GLN A 78 -4.84 1.63 -14.35
N SER A 79 -6.01 2.22 -14.54
CA SER A 79 -6.45 3.32 -13.70
C SER A 79 -6.54 2.86 -12.24
N SER A 80 -5.93 3.63 -11.36
CA SER A 80 -5.77 3.29 -9.95
C SER A 80 -6.24 4.38 -9.00
N TRP A 81 -6.60 5.58 -9.49
CA TRP A 81 -7.07 6.66 -8.63
C TRP A 81 -8.23 6.26 -7.72
N LEU A 82 -9.29 5.64 -8.26
CA LEU A 82 -10.46 5.25 -7.48
C LEU A 82 -10.15 4.10 -6.50
N PRO A 83 -9.47 3.00 -6.92
CA PRO A 83 -9.01 1.98 -5.99
C PRO A 83 -8.11 2.49 -4.87
N ILE A 84 -7.23 3.46 -5.14
CA ILE A 84 -6.39 4.10 -4.12
C ILE A 84 -7.25 4.84 -3.10
N VAL A 85 -8.19 5.68 -3.53
CA VAL A 85 -9.07 6.40 -2.60
C VAL A 85 -9.89 5.44 -1.76
N ASP A 86 -10.54 4.49 -2.41
CA ASP A 86 -11.39 3.50 -1.75
C ASP A 86 -10.60 2.66 -0.74
N PHE A 87 -9.39 2.18 -1.11
CA PHE A 87 -8.50 1.43 -0.22
C PHE A 87 -8.07 2.23 1.00
N MET A 88 -7.60 3.46 0.77
CA MET A 88 -7.10 4.34 1.82
C MET A 88 -8.21 4.65 2.82
N GLU A 89 -9.34 5.18 2.34
CA GLU A 89 -10.42 5.61 3.22
C GLU A 89 -11.09 4.41 3.92
N HIS A 90 -11.22 3.25 3.26
CA HIS A 90 -11.72 2.01 3.88
C HIS A 90 -10.84 1.57 5.06
N ASN A 91 -9.53 1.45 4.84
CA ASN A 91 -8.63 0.97 5.90
C ASN A 91 -8.43 2.02 7.01
N LYS A 92 -8.59 3.32 6.71
CA LYS A 92 -8.65 4.37 7.75
C LYS A 92 -9.86 4.20 8.66
N LEU A 93 -11.03 3.82 8.13
CA LEU A 93 -12.20 3.49 8.95
C LEU A 93 -11.98 2.25 9.84
N GLU A 94 -11.17 1.29 9.39
CA GLU A 94 -10.73 0.14 10.19
C GLU A 94 -9.66 0.50 11.24
N GLY A 95 -9.16 1.74 11.21
CA GLY A 95 -8.22 2.30 12.18
C GLY A 95 -6.76 2.34 11.73
N ALA A 96 -6.45 2.12 10.45
CA ALA A 96 -5.12 2.36 9.92
C ALA A 96 -4.80 3.86 9.93
N SER A 97 -3.59 4.21 10.37
CA SER A 97 -3.13 5.60 10.47
C SER A 97 -1.97 5.95 9.54
N TYR A 98 -1.37 4.95 8.87
CA TYR A 98 -0.25 5.18 7.96
C TYR A 98 -0.14 4.09 6.91
N PHE A 99 0.30 4.46 5.71
CA PHE A 99 0.41 3.55 4.58
C PHE A 99 1.79 3.62 3.92
N TYR A 100 2.27 2.47 3.47
CA TYR A 100 3.50 2.33 2.71
C TYR A 100 3.15 1.89 1.30
N PHE A 101 3.32 2.80 0.35
CA PHE A 101 3.07 2.55 -1.06
C PHE A 101 4.37 2.32 -1.81
N TYR A 102 4.31 1.39 -2.75
CA TYR A 102 5.41 1.04 -3.62
C TYR A 102 4.94 1.15 -5.05
N VAL A 103 5.55 2.03 -5.84
CA VAL A 103 5.08 2.35 -7.19
C VAL A 103 6.15 1.99 -8.21
N GLY A 104 5.84 1.04 -9.09
CA GLY A 104 6.64 0.75 -10.27
C GLY A 104 6.32 1.75 -11.38
N GLU A 105 5.10 1.70 -11.89
CA GLU A 105 4.60 2.63 -12.92
C GLU A 105 3.21 3.13 -12.52
N ILE A 106 2.94 4.42 -12.77
CA ILE A 106 1.65 5.03 -12.53
C ILE A 106 1.43 6.19 -13.51
N SER A 107 0.18 6.42 -13.93
CA SER A 107 -0.16 7.57 -14.77
C SER A 107 -0.06 8.87 -13.98
N SER A 108 0.22 9.99 -14.66
CA SER A 108 0.21 11.31 -14.02
C SER A 108 -1.16 11.71 -13.46
N TYR A 109 -2.25 11.10 -13.94
CA TYR A 109 -3.59 11.31 -13.41
C TYR A 109 -3.79 10.58 -12.08
N ASP A 110 -3.36 9.32 -12.00
CA ASP A 110 -3.47 8.51 -10.78
C ASP A 110 -2.42 8.95 -9.73
N GLU A 111 -1.25 9.45 -10.13
CA GLU A 111 -0.22 9.94 -9.20
C GLU A 111 -0.72 11.14 -8.36
N ARG A 112 -1.69 11.91 -8.86
CA ARG A 112 -2.28 13.06 -8.14
C ARG A 112 -2.86 12.67 -6.78
N ILE A 113 -3.60 11.56 -6.72
CA ILE A 113 -4.17 11.12 -5.45
C ILE A 113 -3.08 10.65 -4.50
N LEU A 114 -2.01 10.02 -5.02
CA LEU A 114 -0.89 9.62 -4.18
C LEU A 114 -0.19 10.84 -3.57
N ILE A 115 0.07 11.87 -4.37
CA ILE A 115 0.70 13.10 -3.90
C ILE A 115 -0.13 13.78 -2.81
N ASP A 116 -1.46 13.79 -2.91
CA ASP A 116 -2.31 14.40 -1.88
C ASP A 116 -2.25 13.66 -0.53
N TYR A 117 -2.25 12.33 -0.56
CA TYR A 117 -2.10 11.52 0.66
C TYR A 117 -0.69 11.62 1.27
N VAL A 118 0.35 11.73 0.43
CA VAL A 118 1.71 12.03 0.93
C VAL A 118 1.76 13.41 1.58
N ARG A 119 1.17 14.42 0.94
CA ARG A 119 1.11 15.81 1.45
C ARG A 119 0.38 15.90 2.79
N THR A 120 -0.67 15.11 2.98
CA THR A 120 -1.44 15.07 4.22
C THR A 120 -0.79 14.22 5.32
N GLY A 121 0.35 13.57 5.03
CA GLY A 121 1.06 12.73 5.99
C GLY A 121 0.40 11.36 6.23
N ASP A 122 -0.60 11.01 5.42
CA ASP A 122 -1.30 9.72 5.52
C ASP A 122 -0.41 8.55 5.04
N MET A 123 0.60 8.81 4.19
CA MET A 123 1.45 7.75 3.64
C MET A 123 2.82 8.21 3.13
N GLU A 124 3.69 7.23 2.86
CA GLU A 124 4.90 7.40 2.05
C GLU A 124 4.86 6.57 0.77
N VAL A 125 5.56 7.04 -0.27
CA VAL A 125 5.69 6.35 -1.54
C VAL A 125 7.15 6.06 -1.85
N VAL A 126 7.47 4.80 -2.12
CA VAL A 126 8.76 4.36 -2.65
C VAL A 126 8.61 4.07 -4.13
N LYS A 127 9.31 4.81 -4.99
CA LYS A 127 9.40 4.49 -6.41
C LYS A 127 10.37 3.32 -6.59
N MET A 128 9.90 2.24 -7.21
CA MET A 128 10.67 1.02 -7.40
C MET A 128 11.49 0.99 -8.68
N GLN A 129 11.28 1.91 -9.63
CA GLN A 129 12.08 1.92 -10.86
C GLN A 129 13.57 2.06 -10.52
N ASP A 130 14.35 1.07 -10.95
CA ASP A 130 15.80 1.04 -10.88
C ASP A 130 16.33 0.82 -12.31
N LYS A 131 17.64 0.96 -12.51
CA LYS A 131 18.31 0.70 -13.79
C LYS A 131 18.20 -0.76 -14.27
N TYR A 132 17.75 -1.67 -13.40
CA TYR A 132 17.62 -3.09 -13.68
C TYR A 132 16.17 -3.47 -13.88
N GLU A 133 15.87 -4.08 -15.03
CA GLU A 133 14.63 -4.83 -15.21
C GLU A 133 14.63 -6.03 -14.27
N ARG A 134 13.51 -6.22 -13.56
CA ARG A 134 13.29 -7.39 -12.70
C ARG A 134 11.96 -8.00 -13.06
N VAL A 135 11.90 -9.33 -12.97
CA VAL A 135 10.63 -10.04 -13.07
C VAL A 135 9.68 -9.56 -11.96
N PHE A 136 8.40 -9.45 -12.30
CA PHE A 136 7.35 -8.89 -11.43
C PHE A 136 7.43 -9.37 -9.97
N ILE A 137 7.58 -10.68 -9.77
CA ILE A 137 7.59 -11.29 -8.43
C ILE A 137 8.82 -10.88 -7.60
N GLY A 138 9.94 -10.58 -8.25
CA GLY A 138 11.16 -10.14 -7.57
C GLY A 138 10.95 -8.81 -6.85
N TRP A 139 10.17 -7.91 -7.44
CA TRP A 139 9.84 -6.65 -6.78
C TRP A 139 8.90 -6.82 -5.59
N HIS A 140 7.99 -7.79 -5.66
CA HIS A 140 7.09 -8.08 -4.56
C HIS A 140 7.88 -8.56 -3.33
N PHE A 141 8.87 -9.43 -3.52
CA PHE A 141 9.77 -9.84 -2.43
C PHE A 141 10.59 -8.67 -1.86
N LEU A 142 11.15 -7.81 -2.72
CA LEU A 142 11.88 -6.61 -2.29
C LEU A 142 10.99 -5.69 -1.44
N GLN A 143 9.78 -5.42 -1.92
CA GLN A 143 8.82 -4.56 -1.25
C GLN A 143 8.44 -5.08 0.13
N ILE A 144 8.14 -6.37 0.25
CA ILE A 144 7.76 -6.98 1.52
C ILE A 144 8.84 -6.78 2.57
N GLN A 145 10.09 -7.06 2.21
CA GLN A 145 11.21 -6.91 3.12
C GLN A 145 11.46 -5.45 3.50
N ASP A 146 11.43 -4.53 2.53
CA ASP A 146 11.59 -3.09 2.80
C ASP A 146 10.46 -2.57 3.71
N CYS A 147 9.21 -2.94 3.45
CA CYS A 147 8.07 -2.47 4.23
C CYS A 147 8.04 -3.05 5.65
N HIS A 148 8.35 -4.35 5.78
CA HIS A 148 8.51 -4.99 7.09
C HIS A 148 9.55 -4.26 7.94
N LEU A 149 10.74 -4.01 7.39
CA LEU A 149 11.80 -3.32 8.13
C LEU A 149 11.49 -1.85 8.40
N ARG A 150 10.85 -1.14 7.46
CA ARG A 150 10.45 0.27 7.65
C ARG A 150 9.31 0.46 8.64
N SER A 151 8.48 -0.55 8.84
CA SER A 151 7.41 -0.52 9.83
C SER A 151 7.87 -0.96 11.21
N LYS A 152 9.01 -1.66 11.31
CA LYS A 152 9.63 -2.02 12.59
C LYS A 152 9.86 -0.79 13.47
N TYR A 153 9.24 -0.78 14.65
CA TYR A 153 9.22 0.31 15.63
C TYR A 153 8.57 1.64 15.17
N HIS A 154 8.19 1.77 13.89
CA HIS A 154 7.33 2.86 13.43
C HIS A 154 5.86 2.56 13.72
N SER A 155 5.49 1.29 13.60
CA SER A 155 4.14 0.79 13.74
C SER A 155 4.07 -0.36 14.74
N LYS A 156 3.04 -0.38 15.59
CA LYS A 156 2.78 -1.49 16.51
C LYS A 156 2.26 -2.72 15.75
N TRP A 157 1.37 -2.49 14.80
CA TRP A 157 0.85 -3.49 13.88
C TRP A 157 1.00 -3.04 12.43
N THR A 158 1.29 -3.98 11.56
CA THR A 158 1.45 -3.74 10.11
C THR A 158 0.67 -4.80 9.35
N ALA A 159 -0.34 -4.37 8.60
CA ALA A 159 -1.10 -5.22 7.68
C ALA A 159 -0.36 -5.35 6.34
N PHE A 160 -0.29 -6.54 5.78
CA PHE A 160 0.25 -6.82 4.45
C PHE A 160 -0.91 -7.21 3.54
N ILE A 161 -1.37 -6.27 2.71
CA ILE A 161 -2.54 -6.42 1.84
C ILE A 161 -2.32 -5.74 0.49
N ASP A 162 -3.08 -6.16 -0.52
CA ASP A 162 -3.03 -5.64 -1.88
C ASP A 162 -3.98 -4.44 -2.06
N LEU A 163 -3.78 -3.64 -3.11
CA LEU A 163 -4.58 -2.44 -3.37
C LEU A 163 -6.08 -2.74 -3.56
N ASP A 164 -6.45 -3.94 -3.98
CA ASP A 164 -7.82 -4.42 -4.19
C ASP A 164 -8.37 -5.23 -3.01
N GLU A 165 -7.66 -5.23 -1.89
CA GLU A 165 -8.05 -5.92 -0.67
C GLU A 165 -8.57 -4.96 0.41
N ARG A 166 -9.62 -5.36 1.11
CA ARG A 166 -10.28 -4.57 2.15
C ARG A 166 -10.45 -5.38 3.40
N ILE A 167 -9.83 -4.98 4.50
CA ILE A 167 -10.07 -5.60 5.81
C ILE A 167 -11.51 -5.28 6.20
N SER A 168 -12.33 -6.29 6.44
CA SER A 168 -13.74 -6.13 6.79
C SER A 168 -13.98 -6.82 8.12
N THR A 169 -14.21 -6.03 9.15
CA THR A 169 -14.51 -6.52 10.49
C THR A 169 -16.01 -6.49 10.81
N HIS A 170 -16.43 -7.39 11.69
CA HIS A 170 -17.82 -7.49 12.14
C HIS A 170 -17.94 -7.00 13.59
N GLY A 171 -18.71 -5.93 13.80
CA GLY A 171 -19.09 -5.42 15.13
C GLY A 171 -18.10 -4.46 15.80
N GLN A 172 -16.82 -4.46 15.42
CA GLN A 172 -15.78 -3.54 15.93
C GLN A 172 -14.73 -3.32 14.84
N ARG A 173 -13.95 -2.23 14.90
CA ARG A 173 -12.88 -1.97 13.93
C ARG A 173 -11.70 -2.94 14.11
N MET A 174 -10.90 -3.11 13.06
CA MET A 174 -9.68 -3.93 13.11
C MET A 174 -8.72 -3.48 14.20
N ILE A 175 -8.54 -2.17 14.38
CA ILE A 175 -7.67 -1.65 15.44
C ILE A 175 -8.14 -2.06 16.84
N ASP A 176 -9.45 -2.09 17.07
CA ASP A 176 -10.03 -2.43 18.37
C ASP A 176 -9.90 -3.96 18.64
N LEU A 177 -10.06 -4.77 17.59
CA LEU A 177 -9.75 -6.20 17.63
C LEU A 177 -8.27 -6.45 17.95
N LEU A 178 -7.34 -5.74 17.31
CA LEU A 178 -5.90 -5.86 17.55
C LEU A 178 -5.51 -5.42 18.97
N ARG A 179 -6.19 -4.42 19.54
CA ARG A 179 -6.03 -4.00 20.94
C ARG A 179 -6.50 -5.06 21.93
N SER A 180 -7.47 -5.89 21.57
CA SER A 180 -7.94 -6.99 22.44
C SER A 180 -6.90 -8.11 22.59
N ILE A 181 -5.90 -8.18 21.70
CA ILE A 181 -4.82 -9.18 21.74
C ILE A 181 -3.75 -8.77 22.75
N GLN A 182 -3.95 -9.16 24.01
CA GLN A 182 -3.05 -8.87 25.13
C GLN A 182 -1.83 -9.80 25.21
N ASP A 183 -1.91 -11.00 24.62
CA ASP A 183 -0.85 -12.00 24.69
C ASP A 183 0.42 -11.51 23.96
N PRO A 184 1.53 -11.29 24.68
CA PRO A 184 2.78 -10.82 24.08
C PRO A 184 3.48 -11.90 23.25
N ALA A 185 3.06 -13.17 23.30
CA ALA A 185 3.57 -14.18 22.38
C ALA A 185 2.96 -14.04 20.98
N ILE A 186 1.85 -13.31 20.79
CA ILE A 186 1.27 -13.12 19.46
C ILE A 186 2.06 -12.05 18.69
N GLY A 187 2.59 -12.45 17.53
CA GLY A 187 3.30 -11.57 16.61
C GLY A 187 2.78 -11.60 15.19
N GLU A 188 1.92 -12.55 14.84
CA GLU A 188 1.25 -12.65 13.54
C GLU A 188 -0.23 -12.94 13.77
N VAL A 189 -1.09 -12.26 13.03
CA VAL A 189 -2.54 -12.43 13.02
C VAL A 189 -2.95 -12.70 11.58
N GLN A 190 -3.52 -13.87 11.31
CA GLN A 190 -3.95 -14.27 9.97
C GLN A 190 -5.46 -14.09 9.80
N MET A 191 -5.86 -13.62 8.62
CA MET A 191 -7.23 -13.34 8.24
C MET A 191 -7.55 -14.08 6.95
N GLN A 192 -8.72 -14.72 6.92
CA GLN A 192 -9.20 -15.42 5.74
C GLN A 192 -9.60 -14.43 4.64
N LEU A 193 -9.42 -14.86 3.40
CA LEU A 193 -9.80 -14.10 2.21
C LEU A 193 -11.27 -14.38 1.87
N LEU A 194 -12.05 -13.34 1.62
CA LEU A 194 -13.39 -13.41 1.05
C LEU A 194 -13.34 -12.88 -0.37
N SER A 195 -13.46 -13.78 -1.36
CA SER A 195 -13.30 -13.40 -2.76
C SER A 195 -14.53 -12.65 -3.28
N VAL A 196 -14.33 -11.43 -3.76
CA VAL A 196 -15.34 -10.54 -4.33
C VAL A 196 -15.35 -10.72 -5.86
N ILE A 197 -16.52 -10.95 -6.42
CA ILE A 197 -16.70 -11.09 -7.87
C ILE A 197 -16.67 -9.69 -8.49
N LYS A 198 -15.62 -9.44 -9.28
CA LYS A 198 -15.41 -8.23 -10.06
C LYS A 198 -15.25 -8.60 -11.54
N ASP A 199 -16.04 -7.98 -12.39
CA ASP A 199 -16.19 -8.24 -13.83
C ASP A 199 -15.83 -7.05 -14.73
N GLU A 200 -15.68 -5.85 -14.17
CA GLU A 200 -15.40 -4.62 -14.94
C GLU A 200 -14.06 -3.96 -14.55
N ASP A 201 -13.47 -3.21 -15.47
CA ASP A 201 -12.30 -2.36 -15.20
C ASP A 201 -12.73 -1.06 -14.51
N TYR A 202 -11.80 -0.39 -13.80
CA TYR A 202 -12.08 0.87 -13.11
C TYR A 202 -12.15 2.07 -14.07
N PRO A 203 -12.95 3.11 -13.76
CA PRO A 203 -13.06 4.30 -14.60
C PRO A 203 -11.72 5.02 -14.76
N HIS A 204 -11.39 5.43 -15.99
CA HIS A 204 -10.12 6.11 -16.27
C HIS A 204 -9.99 7.50 -15.64
N LYS A 205 -11.10 8.19 -15.41
CA LYS A 205 -11.15 9.56 -14.85
C LYS A 205 -12.43 9.79 -14.06
N PHE A 206 -12.35 10.69 -13.09
CA PHE A 206 -13.51 11.34 -12.47
C PHE A 206 -14.24 12.21 -13.50
N VAL A 207 -15.56 12.05 -13.59
CA VAL A 207 -16.44 12.79 -14.50
C VAL A 207 -17.33 13.75 -13.72
N ASN A 208 -18.13 13.21 -12.80
CA ASN A 208 -19.01 13.95 -11.91
C ASN A 208 -19.41 13.05 -10.72
N LEU A 209 -20.14 13.62 -9.76
CA LEU A 209 -20.60 12.90 -8.58
C LEU A 209 -21.52 11.72 -8.91
N GLU A 210 -22.45 11.87 -9.85
CA GLU A 210 -23.39 10.80 -10.21
C GLU A 210 -22.67 9.57 -10.79
N ALA A 211 -21.66 9.80 -11.63
CA ALA A 211 -20.81 8.74 -12.17
C ALA A 211 -19.95 8.10 -11.08
N LEU A 212 -19.36 8.91 -10.18
CA LEU A 212 -18.59 8.41 -9.04
C LEU A 212 -19.41 7.46 -8.17
N GLU A 213 -20.67 7.83 -7.89
CA GLU A 213 -21.59 7.04 -7.07
C GLU A 213 -21.85 5.64 -7.63
N LYS A 214 -21.95 5.52 -8.96
CA LYS A 214 -22.15 4.24 -9.65
C LYS A 214 -20.87 3.39 -9.67
N GLU A 215 -19.71 4.03 -9.64
CA GLU A 215 -18.40 3.37 -9.71
C GLU A 215 -17.80 3.02 -8.34
N MET A 216 -18.42 3.43 -7.23
CA MET A 216 -17.94 3.10 -5.88
C MET A 216 -17.85 1.58 -5.67
N ILE A 217 -16.65 1.10 -5.35
CA ILE A 217 -16.31 -0.33 -5.33
C ILE A 217 -17.21 -1.11 -4.36
N PHE A 218 -17.37 -0.59 -3.13
CA PHE A 218 -18.21 -1.21 -2.10
C PHE A 218 -19.72 -1.19 -2.42
N LYS A 219 -20.18 -0.35 -3.35
CA LYS A 219 -21.58 -0.35 -3.81
C LYS A 219 -21.77 -1.33 -4.95
N LYS A 220 -20.83 -1.35 -5.89
CA LYS A 220 -20.89 -2.14 -7.14
C LYS A 220 -20.67 -3.63 -6.90
N TYR A 221 -19.76 -4.00 -5.99
CA TYR A 221 -19.32 -5.39 -5.81
C TYR A 221 -19.65 -5.97 -4.43
N ASN A 222 -20.80 -6.64 -4.35
CA ASN A 222 -21.28 -7.30 -3.13
C ASN A 222 -21.39 -8.84 -3.25
N LYS A 223 -21.23 -9.39 -4.45
CA LYS A 223 -21.24 -10.83 -4.68
C LYS A 223 -19.90 -11.42 -4.26
N THR A 224 -19.93 -12.40 -3.36
CA THR A 224 -18.73 -12.99 -2.76
C THR A 224 -18.79 -14.51 -2.72
N ILE A 225 -17.63 -15.14 -2.70
CA ILE A 225 -17.44 -16.57 -2.44
C ILE A 225 -16.78 -16.73 -1.07
N GLY A 226 -17.24 -17.73 -0.31
CA GLY A 226 -16.99 -17.90 1.12
C GLY A 226 -15.51 -17.82 1.55
N PRO A 227 -15.27 -17.57 2.85
CA PRO A 227 -13.93 -17.33 3.35
C PRO A 227 -13.01 -18.54 3.13
N SER A 228 -11.77 -18.28 2.71
CA SER A 228 -10.74 -19.29 2.46
C SER A 228 -9.41 -18.89 3.06
N TRP A 229 -8.62 -19.88 3.49
CA TRP A 229 -7.22 -19.70 3.85
C TRP A 229 -6.31 -19.58 2.62
N GLN A 230 -6.79 -19.98 1.44
CA GLN A 230 -6.05 -19.75 0.21
C GLN A 230 -5.96 -18.25 -0.06
N GLY A 231 -4.73 -17.74 -0.21
CA GLY A 231 -4.49 -16.31 -0.38
C GLY A 231 -4.69 -15.48 0.89
N GLN A 232 -4.62 -16.09 2.08
CA GLN A 232 -4.78 -15.38 3.35
C GLN A 232 -3.87 -14.15 3.46
N LYS A 233 -4.27 -13.21 4.31
CA LYS A 233 -3.51 -11.98 4.59
C LYS A 233 -3.25 -11.84 6.07
N VAL A 234 -2.24 -11.05 6.39
CA VAL A 234 -1.68 -11.01 7.74
C VAL A 234 -1.52 -9.60 8.26
N VAL A 235 -1.69 -9.47 9.57
CA VAL A 235 -1.26 -8.32 10.36
C VAL A 235 -0.20 -8.80 11.33
N VAL A 236 0.97 -8.16 11.30
CA VAL A 236 2.11 -8.58 12.12
C VAL A 236 2.54 -7.48 13.07
N ARG A 237 3.17 -7.88 14.16
CA ARG A 237 4.01 -6.99 14.97
C ARG A 237 5.42 -6.99 14.37
N PRO A 238 5.82 -5.96 13.61
CA PRO A 238 7.02 -6.02 12.77
C PRO A 238 8.30 -6.26 13.58
N GLU A 239 8.33 -5.86 14.85
CA GLU A 239 9.44 -6.10 15.77
C GLU A 239 9.60 -7.57 16.20
N LYS A 240 8.56 -8.39 16.04
CA LYS A 240 8.53 -9.81 16.41
C LYS A 240 8.80 -10.77 15.26
N ILE A 241 8.85 -10.25 14.04
CA ILE A 241 9.06 -11.02 12.83
C ILE A 241 10.49 -10.83 12.33
N GLY A 242 11.14 -11.93 11.95
CA GLY A 242 12.46 -11.92 11.33
C GLY A 242 12.39 -11.86 9.81
N ILE A 243 11.52 -12.66 9.20
CA ILE A 243 11.37 -12.76 7.74
C ILE A 243 9.89 -12.81 7.38
N MET A 244 9.48 -11.93 6.48
CA MET A 244 8.14 -11.92 5.89
C MET A 244 8.13 -12.61 4.52
N SER A 245 7.01 -13.26 4.19
CA SER A 245 6.63 -13.69 2.83
C SER A 245 5.28 -13.05 2.48
N ILE A 246 4.78 -13.31 1.26
CA ILE A 246 3.59 -12.68 0.68
C ILE A 246 2.35 -12.86 1.55
N HIS A 247 2.14 -14.06 2.08
CA HIS A 247 0.92 -14.42 2.81
C HIS A 247 1.16 -14.78 4.29
N SER A 248 2.40 -14.76 4.77
CA SER A 248 2.73 -15.11 6.16
C SER A 248 4.16 -14.76 6.55
N ALA A 249 4.42 -14.71 7.86
CA ALA A 249 5.75 -14.64 8.44
C ALA A 249 6.45 -16.00 8.37
N VAL A 250 7.52 -16.08 7.59
CA VAL A 250 8.36 -17.27 7.39
C VAL A 250 9.16 -17.58 8.66
N ALA A 251 9.76 -16.55 9.26
CA ALA A 251 10.56 -16.70 10.47
C ALA A 251 10.11 -15.71 11.53
N LYS A 252 9.85 -16.23 12.73
CA LYS A 252 9.41 -15.48 13.92
C LYS A 252 10.48 -15.61 14.99
N TYR A 253 10.62 -14.60 15.86
CA TYR A 253 11.54 -14.73 16.99
C TYR A 253 11.08 -15.83 17.96
N PRO A 254 11.99 -16.41 18.77
CA PRO A 254 11.64 -17.50 19.68
C PRO A 254 10.46 -17.17 20.60
N GLY A 255 9.53 -18.12 20.74
CA GLY A 255 8.33 -17.98 21.57
C GLY A 255 7.17 -17.22 20.92
N ILE A 256 7.35 -16.66 19.71
CA ILE A 256 6.30 -15.92 19.01
C ILE A 256 5.40 -16.87 18.21
N ARG A 257 4.08 -16.66 18.32
CA ARG A 257 3.02 -17.47 17.74
C ARG A 257 2.13 -16.68 16.78
N THR A 258 1.43 -17.44 15.95
CA THR A 258 0.40 -16.99 15.04
C THR A 258 -0.98 -17.14 15.69
N LEU A 259 -1.83 -16.13 15.54
CA LEU A 259 -3.25 -16.19 15.85
C LEU A 259 -4.05 -16.21 14.54
N GLN A 260 -4.83 -17.25 14.33
CA GLN A 260 -5.80 -17.30 13.24
C GLN A 260 -7.11 -16.70 13.73
N LEU A 261 -7.63 -15.72 13.00
CA LEU A 261 -8.91 -15.11 13.33
C LEU A 261 -10.05 -15.82 12.64
N GLU A 262 -11.15 -15.93 13.37
CA GLU A 262 -12.38 -16.52 12.89
C GLU A 262 -13.04 -15.64 11.82
N PRO A 263 -13.57 -16.22 10.74
CA PRO A 263 -14.10 -15.46 9.60
C PRO A 263 -15.35 -14.66 9.94
N HIS A 264 -16.10 -15.06 10.98
CA HIS A 264 -17.24 -14.28 11.47
C HIS A 264 -16.81 -12.99 12.22
N LYS A 265 -15.53 -12.85 12.57
CA LYS A 265 -14.97 -11.64 13.20
C LYS A 265 -14.32 -10.71 12.19
N VAL A 266 -13.50 -11.28 11.29
CA VAL A 266 -12.79 -10.52 10.26
C VAL A 266 -12.52 -11.36 9.03
N VAL A 267 -12.64 -10.73 7.87
CA VAL A 267 -12.21 -11.26 6.57
C VAL A 267 -11.50 -10.16 5.79
N VAL A 268 -10.68 -10.56 4.83
CA VAL A 268 -10.15 -9.64 3.82
C VAL A 268 -10.92 -9.83 2.53
N ARG A 269 -11.70 -8.83 2.14
CA ARG A 269 -12.47 -8.83 0.89
C ARG A 269 -11.51 -8.54 -0.27
N SER A 270 -11.39 -9.43 -1.25
CA SER A 270 -10.43 -9.27 -2.37
C SER A 270 -11.12 -9.33 -3.73
N GLY A 271 -10.89 -8.34 -4.59
CA GLY A 271 -11.49 -8.22 -5.92
C GLY A 271 -10.91 -9.16 -7.00
N ASN A 272 -9.97 -10.03 -6.63
CA ASN A 272 -9.24 -10.92 -7.53
C ASN A 272 -9.23 -12.36 -6.97
N SER A 273 -9.18 -13.35 -7.88
CA SER A 273 -8.88 -14.74 -7.50
C SER A 273 -7.47 -14.85 -6.93
N ILE A 274 -7.29 -15.81 -6.03
CA ILE A 274 -6.25 -16.16 -5.05
C ILE A 274 -4.77 -15.86 -5.41
N SER A 275 -4.41 -15.51 -6.66
CA SER A 275 -3.04 -15.11 -7.04
C SER A 275 -2.97 -14.06 -8.16
N ALA A 276 -4.03 -13.32 -8.47
CA ALA A 276 -4.03 -12.41 -9.62
C ALA A 276 -3.43 -11.04 -9.28
N HIS A 277 -2.10 -10.96 -9.31
CA HIS A 277 -1.37 -9.69 -9.28
C HIS A 277 -1.60 -8.80 -10.53
N LEU A 278 -2.33 -9.30 -11.53
CA LEU A 278 -2.75 -8.57 -12.73
C LEU A 278 -4.21 -8.12 -12.57
N ARG A 279 -4.39 -6.80 -12.45
CA ARG A 279 -5.67 -6.17 -12.09
C ARG A 279 -6.72 -6.15 -13.22
N ARG A 280 -6.32 -6.49 -14.45
CA ARG A 280 -7.18 -6.40 -15.64
C ARG A 280 -7.98 -7.67 -15.72
N THR A 281 -9.29 -7.56 -15.88
CA THR A 281 -10.16 -8.74 -16.02
C THR A 281 -9.70 -9.66 -17.17
N LYS A 282 -9.17 -9.08 -18.25
CA LYS A 282 -8.64 -9.78 -19.44
C LYS A 282 -7.33 -10.57 -19.22
N TYR A 283 -6.52 -10.26 -18.22
CA TYR A 283 -5.18 -10.86 -18.04
C TYR A 283 -4.99 -11.55 -16.68
N ARG A 284 -6.08 -11.92 -16.01
CA ARG A 284 -5.99 -12.68 -14.76
C ARG A 284 -5.39 -14.05 -15.02
N ILE A 285 -4.50 -14.49 -14.13
CA ILE A 285 -3.83 -15.80 -14.20
C ILE A 285 -4.85 -16.95 -14.16
N PHE A 286 -6.00 -16.75 -13.50
CA PHE A 286 -7.13 -17.69 -13.45
C PHE A 286 -8.32 -17.25 -14.32
N GLY A 287 -8.11 -16.38 -15.31
CA GLY A 287 -9.19 -15.85 -16.15
C GLY A 287 -10.22 -14.99 -15.41
N SER A 288 -11.17 -14.43 -16.16
CA SER A 288 -12.31 -13.69 -15.61
C SER A 288 -13.39 -14.59 -14.99
N ASP A 289 -13.38 -15.88 -15.35
CA ASP A 289 -14.47 -16.84 -15.10
C ASP A 289 -14.16 -17.85 -14.00
N TRP A 290 -13.15 -17.62 -13.16
CA TRP A 290 -12.81 -18.49 -12.01
C TRP A 290 -14.00 -18.82 -11.08
N HIS A 291 -15.00 -17.95 -11.02
CA HIS A 291 -16.23 -18.14 -10.23
C HIS A 291 -17.29 -19.02 -10.95
N LYS A 292 -17.03 -19.41 -12.20
CA LYS A 292 -17.83 -20.30 -13.05
C LYS A 292 -17.15 -21.65 -13.29
N GLU A 293 -15.90 -21.81 -12.84
CA GLU A 293 -15.16 -23.07 -12.90
C GLU A 293 -15.56 -23.93 -11.70
N ALA A 294 -15.81 -25.22 -11.96
CA ALA A 294 -16.09 -26.19 -10.90
C ALA A 294 -14.79 -26.57 -10.19
N ASP A 295 -14.89 -26.87 -8.89
CA ASP A 295 -13.77 -27.41 -8.11
C ASP A 295 -13.37 -28.82 -8.59
N GLU A 296 -12.31 -29.38 -8.01
CA GLU A 296 -11.83 -30.74 -8.32
C GLU A 296 -12.90 -31.84 -8.14
N ASN A 297 -13.99 -31.54 -7.42
CA ASN A 297 -15.12 -32.42 -7.16
C ASN A 297 -16.35 -32.13 -8.04
N GLY A 298 -16.24 -31.19 -9.00
CA GLY A 298 -17.33 -30.81 -9.89
C GLY A 298 -18.36 -29.85 -9.28
N ASN A 299 -18.11 -29.27 -8.10
CA ASN A 299 -19.02 -28.32 -7.47
C ASN A 299 -18.70 -26.89 -7.88
N LEU A 300 -19.73 -26.10 -8.17
CA LEU A 300 -19.58 -24.68 -8.42
C LEU A 300 -19.41 -23.89 -7.10
N PRO A 301 -18.67 -22.78 -7.12
CA PRO A 301 -18.54 -21.91 -5.96
C PRO A 301 -19.90 -21.38 -5.50
N VAL A 302 -20.16 -21.42 -4.19
CA VAL A 302 -21.38 -20.86 -3.61
C VAL A 302 -21.26 -19.34 -3.55
N ILE A 303 -22.01 -18.65 -4.41
CA ILE A 303 -22.05 -17.19 -4.47
C ILE A 303 -23.07 -16.66 -3.45
N GLN A 304 -22.62 -15.75 -2.60
CA GLN A 304 -23.43 -15.07 -1.60
C GLN A 304 -23.43 -13.56 -1.86
N ASN A 305 -24.44 -12.86 -1.37
CA ASN A 305 -24.47 -11.39 -1.39
C ASN A 305 -24.11 -10.87 0.01
N THR A 306 -22.90 -10.32 0.16
CA THR A 306 -22.38 -9.84 1.45
C THR A 306 -22.01 -8.35 1.34
N PRO A 307 -22.97 -7.42 1.44
CA PRO A 307 -22.65 -6.00 1.46
C PRO A 307 -21.93 -5.61 2.76
N LEU A 308 -21.16 -4.52 2.71
CA LEU A 308 -20.62 -3.91 3.93
C LEU A 308 -21.75 -3.38 4.83
N PRO A 309 -21.53 -3.28 6.16
CA PRO A 309 -22.51 -2.67 7.06
C PRO A 309 -22.93 -1.28 6.57
N GLN A 310 -24.22 -0.95 6.70
CA GLN A 310 -24.78 0.30 6.17
C GLN A 310 -24.04 1.54 6.71
N LYS A 311 -23.85 1.61 8.03
CA LYS A 311 -23.13 2.73 8.66
C LYS A 311 -21.69 2.87 8.13
N PHE A 312 -20.98 1.75 8.00
CA PHE A 312 -19.62 1.76 7.44
C PHE A 312 -19.62 2.25 6.00
N SER A 313 -20.60 1.82 5.20
CA SER A 313 -20.77 2.24 3.81
C SER A 313 -21.08 3.73 3.67
N GLU A 314 -21.88 4.30 4.58
CA GLU A 314 -22.20 5.73 4.63
C GLU A 314 -20.98 6.58 5.00
N ASP A 315 -20.18 6.13 5.97
CA ASP A 315 -18.95 6.83 6.39
C ASP A 315 -17.88 6.75 5.28
N LEU A 316 -17.73 5.58 4.66
CA LEU A 316 -16.82 5.37 3.53
C LEU A 316 -17.22 6.22 2.33
N HIS A 317 -18.52 6.26 2.01
CA HIS A 317 -19.07 7.10 0.96
C HIS A 317 -18.66 8.57 1.15
N LYS A 318 -18.91 9.14 2.34
CA LYS A 318 -18.57 10.53 2.66
C LYS A 318 -17.07 10.81 2.53
N ALA A 319 -16.23 9.89 3.00
CA ALA A 319 -14.78 10.02 2.94
C ALA A 319 -14.28 10.02 1.48
N ILE A 320 -14.76 9.08 0.66
CA ILE A 320 -14.40 8.97 -0.76
C ILE A 320 -14.85 10.23 -1.51
N VAL A 321 -16.11 10.66 -1.39
CA VAL A 321 -16.61 11.87 -2.08
C VAL A 321 -15.77 13.08 -1.72
N ARG A 322 -15.53 13.31 -0.43
CA ARG A 322 -14.75 14.44 0.05
C ARG A 322 -13.35 14.45 -0.56
N ARG A 323 -12.66 13.29 -0.59
CA ARG A 323 -11.30 13.19 -1.12
C ARG A 323 -11.26 13.35 -2.63
N VAL A 324 -12.16 12.68 -3.37
CA VAL A 324 -12.21 12.75 -4.84
C VAL A 324 -12.48 14.18 -5.29
N LEU A 325 -13.47 14.86 -4.69
CA LEU A 325 -13.74 16.26 -5.01
C LEU A 325 -12.52 17.14 -4.71
N HIS A 326 -11.87 16.97 -3.55
CA HIS A 326 -10.70 17.77 -3.20
C HIS A 326 -9.56 17.69 -4.23
N VAL A 327 -9.33 16.51 -4.81
CA VAL A 327 -8.18 16.27 -5.70
C VAL A 327 -8.53 16.46 -7.18
N TYR A 328 -9.75 16.10 -7.59
CA TYR A 328 -10.14 16.04 -9.00
C TYR A 328 -11.17 17.09 -9.41
N ASP A 329 -11.99 17.61 -8.50
CA ASP A 329 -12.93 18.68 -8.81
C ASP A 329 -12.21 20.03 -8.77
N ARG A 330 -11.82 20.49 -9.96
CA ARG A 330 -11.11 21.76 -10.11
C ARG A 330 -12.13 22.88 -10.33
N ILE A 331 -12.19 23.80 -9.37
CA ILE A 331 -12.95 25.05 -9.54
C ILE A 331 -12.18 25.93 -10.54
N PRO A 332 -12.77 26.32 -11.68
CA PRO A 332 -12.10 27.22 -12.62
C PRO A 332 -11.82 28.56 -11.94
N MET A 333 -10.66 29.15 -12.25
CA MET A 333 -10.29 30.48 -11.76
C MET A 333 -11.33 31.50 -12.22
N ASN A 334 -11.86 32.29 -11.29
CA ASN A 334 -12.66 33.45 -11.65
C ASN A 334 -11.74 34.55 -12.16
N CYS A 335 -11.72 34.73 -13.47
CA CYS A 335 -10.90 35.71 -14.18
C CYS A 335 -11.05 37.13 -13.67
N SER A 336 -12.23 37.50 -13.16
CA SER A 336 -12.49 38.84 -12.60
C SER A 336 -11.78 39.09 -11.26
N LEU A 337 -11.30 38.05 -10.58
CA LEU A 337 -10.56 38.15 -9.32
C LEU A 337 -9.04 38.21 -9.52
N ILE A 338 -8.54 38.05 -10.75
CA ILE A 338 -7.11 38.11 -11.03
C ILE A 338 -6.66 39.57 -11.04
N PRO A 339 -5.74 40.00 -10.16
CA PRO A 339 -5.18 41.34 -10.19
C PRO A 339 -4.58 41.68 -11.56
N LYS A 340 -4.93 42.84 -12.12
CA LYS A 340 -4.42 43.31 -13.43
C LYS A 340 -2.89 43.32 -13.51
N VAL A 341 -2.23 43.58 -12.37
CA VAL A 341 -0.76 43.56 -12.27
C VAL A 341 -0.20 42.16 -12.57
N LEU A 342 -0.84 41.10 -12.07
CA LEU A 342 -0.43 39.72 -12.36
C LEU A 342 -0.67 39.38 -13.83
N GLN A 343 -1.77 39.84 -14.43
CA GLN A 343 -2.02 39.66 -15.87
C GLN A 343 -0.92 40.31 -16.72
N SER A 344 -0.47 41.51 -16.34
CA SER A 344 0.60 42.23 -17.07
C SER A 344 2.01 41.68 -16.85
N MET A 345 2.23 40.87 -15.80
CA MET A 345 3.52 40.26 -15.49
C MET A 345 3.71 38.89 -16.16
N LEU A 346 2.65 38.29 -16.70
CA LEU A 346 2.71 36.99 -17.34
C LEU A 346 3.11 37.15 -18.81
N ASN A 347 4.33 36.75 -19.18
CA ASN A 347 4.76 36.58 -20.58
C ASN A 347 4.10 35.34 -21.24
N HIS A 348 2.98 34.87 -20.72
CA HIS A 348 2.26 33.68 -21.16
C HIS A 348 0.84 34.06 -21.62
N PRO A 349 0.21 33.26 -22.50
CA PRO A 349 -1.15 33.51 -22.93
C PRO A 349 -2.10 33.66 -21.74
N ASP A 350 -3.08 34.56 -21.86
CA ASP A 350 -4.04 34.86 -20.82
C ASP A 350 -4.67 33.55 -20.29
N PRO A 351 -4.51 33.21 -18.99
CA PRO A 351 -5.09 32.01 -18.38
C PRO A 351 -6.60 31.87 -18.60
N CYS A 352 -7.28 32.98 -18.90
CA CYS A 352 -8.71 33.06 -19.15
C CYS A 352 -9.09 32.90 -20.63
N ALA A 353 -8.14 33.03 -21.55
CA ALA A 353 -8.33 32.81 -22.98
C ALA A 353 -7.92 31.40 -23.40
N GLN A 354 -6.89 30.84 -22.76
CA GLN A 354 -6.42 29.47 -22.98
C GLN A 354 -5.91 28.91 -21.65
N MET A 355 -6.40 27.73 -21.23
CA MET A 355 -5.81 27.06 -20.08
C MET A 355 -4.32 26.89 -20.32
N TRP A 356 -3.51 27.16 -19.30
CA TRP A 356 -2.06 27.03 -19.35
C TRP A 356 -1.63 25.71 -20.01
N PRO A 357 -0.51 25.69 -20.75
CA PRO A 357 0.02 24.44 -21.25
C PRO A 357 0.10 23.45 -20.09
N SER A 358 -0.42 22.24 -20.32
CA SER A 358 -0.24 21.13 -19.40
C SER A 358 1.26 20.85 -19.33
N PHE A 359 1.92 21.41 -18.32
CA PHE A 359 3.30 21.11 -17.97
C PHE A 359 3.44 19.67 -17.50
#